data_AF-A0A0P9QSJ7-F1
#
_entry.id   AF-A0A0P9QSJ7-F1
#
_cell.length_a   1.000
_cell.length_b   1.000
_cell.length_c   1.000
_cell.angle_alpha   90.00
_cell.angle_beta   90.00
_cell.angle_gamma   90.00
#
_symmetry.space_group_name_H-M   'P 1'
#
loop_
_entity.id
_entity.type
_entity.pdbx_description
1 polymer ?
#
loop_
_entity_poly.entity_id
_entity_poly.type
_entity_poly.pdbx_seq_one_letter_code
_entity_poly.pdbx_strand_id
1 'polypeptide(L)'
;MARLILAGIQPQGVIHMQQTTTFDLPISGMTCASCAGRVERALAKVPGVNSVTVNLANERAHVDTAAQTDPQTLIDAVSRAGYSATLVEDRHAEADQKARHLHNERWALLLAIALALPLIAPMLLTPLGVHWMLPAWAQFALATPVQFVLGARFYVAAWKAVRAGAGNMDLLVAIGTSAGY
;
A
#
# COMPACT_ATOMS: atom_id res chain seq x y z
N MET A 1 -52.38 30.34 -8.17
CA MET A 1 -52.23 29.55 -6.92
C MET A 1 -52.73 28.14 -7.19
N ALA A 2 -52.01 27.11 -6.69
CA ALA A 2 -52.30 25.65 -6.76
C ALA A 2 -52.17 25.02 -8.17
N ARG A 3 -51.22 24.13 -8.53
CA ARG A 3 -50.63 22.90 -7.95
C ARG A 3 -51.64 21.74 -7.75
N LEU A 4 -51.59 20.72 -8.63
CA LEU A 4 -51.70 19.24 -8.42
C LEU A 4 -52.07 18.55 -9.76
N ILE A 5 -51.19 17.83 -10.46
CA ILE A 5 -50.71 16.43 -10.30
C ILE A 5 -51.80 15.36 -10.57
N LEU A 6 -51.64 14.62 -11.68
CA LEU A 6 -51.65 13.13 -11.80
C LEU A 6 -51.48 12.80 -13.31
N ALA A 7 -50.28 12.41 -13.73
CA ALA A 7 -49.79 11.02 -13.79
C ALA A 7 -50.13 10.33 -15.11
N GLY A 8 -49.33 10.64 -16.14
CA GLY A 8 -49.19 9.86 -17.36
C GLY A 8 -47.80 9.26 -17.42
N ILE A 9 -47.74 7.93 -17.34
CA ILE A 9 -46.57 7.06 -17.32
C ILE A 9 -45.84 7.11 -18.67
N GLN A 10 -44.51 7.30 -18.66
CA GLN A 10 -43.60 6.72 -19.66
C GLN A 10 -42.31 6.26 -18.97
N PRO A 11 -41.90 4.98 -19.11
CA PRO A 11 -40.64 4.46 -18.58
C PRO A 11 -39.53 4.71 -19.61
N GLN A 12 -38.50 5.49 -19.26
CA GLN A 12 -37.32 5.66 -20.11
C GLN A 12 -36.06 5.55 -19.24
N GLY A 13 -35.21 4.57 -19.55
CA GLY A 13 -33.84 4.52 -19.05
C GLY A 13 -33.47 3.22 -18.35
N VAL A 14 -33.44 2.11 -19.08
CA VAL A 14 -32.54 1.00 -18.75
C VAL A 14 -31.12 1.58 -18.68
N ILE A 15 -30.55 1.67 -17.47
CA ILE A 15 -29.13 1.92 -17.29
C ILE A 15 -28.41 0.69 -17.84
N HIS A 16 -27.90 0.77 -19.07
CA HIS A 16 -26.90 -0.18 -19.54
C HIS A 16 -25.69 -0.03 -18.61
N MET A 17 -25.62 -0.90 -17.60
CA MET A 17 -24.44 -1.11 -16.80
C MET A 17 -23.38 -1.65 -17.76
N GLN A 18 -22.62 -0.75 -18.40
CA GLN A 18 -21.50 -1.14 -19.25
C GLN A 18 -20.55 -1.94 -18.37
N GLN A 19 -20.46 -3.23 -18.65
CA GLN A 19 -19.66 -4.17 -17.89
C GLN A 19 -18.20 -3.86 -18.23
N THR A 20 -17.58 -3.00 -17.43
CA THR A 20 -16.17 -2.65 -17.55
C THR A 20 -15.35 -3.76 -16.89
N THR A 21 -14.45 -4.37 -17.65
CA THR A 21 -13.48 -5.33 -17.13
C THR A 21 -12.18 -4.59 -16.91
N THR A 22 -11.78 -4.48 -15.65
CA THR A 22 -10.50 -3.90 -15.27
C THR A 22 -9.41 -4.97 -15.31
N PHE A 23 -8.21 -4.63 -15.77
CA PHE A 23 -7.01 -5.46 -15.76
C PHE A 23 -5.87 -4.75 -15.03
N ASP A 24 -5.14 -5.49 -14.19
CA ASP A 24 -3.93 -5.03 -13.54
C ASP A 24 -2.74 -5.77 -14.14
N LEU A 25 -1.88 -5.04 -14.85
CA LEU A 25 -0.70 -5.58 -15.52
C LEU A 25 0.56 -5.11 -14.79
N PRO A 26 1.33 -6.00 -14.14
CA PRO A 26 2.69 -5.72 -13.69
C PRO A 26 3.59 -5.61 -14.92
N ILE A 27 4.43 -4.57 -14.97
CA ILE A 27 5.24 -4.23 -16.13
C ILE A 27 6.71 -4.11 -15.73
N SER A 28 7.55 -5.00 -16.24
CA SER A 28 8.98 -4.99 -15.97
C SER A 28 9.76 -4.12 -16.97
N GLY A 29 10.82 -3.47 -16.47
CA GLY A 29 11.74 -2.67 -17.28
C GLY A 29 11.43 -1.17 -17.34
N MET A 30 10.44 -0.70 -16.59
CA MET A 30 10.17 0.75 -16.48
C MET A 30 11.09 1.39 -15.44
N THR A 31 12.02 2.23 -15.88
CA THR A 31 12.98 2.90 -14.99
C THR A 31 12.74 4.39 -14.82
N CYS A 32 11.74 4.95 -15.52
CA CYS A 32 11.60 6.39 -15.68
C CYS A 32 10.15 6.84 -15.94
N ALA A 33 9.81 8.08 -15.58
CA ALA A 33 8.46 8.63 -15.81
C ALA A 33 8.07 8.68 -17.29
N SER A 34 9.05 8.93 -18.18
CA SER A 34 8.83 8.88 -19.63
C SER A 34 8.60 7.46 -20.15
N CYS A 35 9.12 6.44 -19.46
CA CYS A 35 8.89 5.02 -19.73
C CYS A 35 7.42 4.68 -19.43
N ALA A 36 6.93 5.07 -18.24
CA ALA A 36 5.54 4.91 -17.85
C ALA A 36 4.58 5.62 -18.83
N GLY A 37 4.87 6.87 -19.21
CA GLY A 37 4.05 7.60 -20.17
C GLY A 37 4.08 7.01 -21.60
N ARG A 38 5.12 6.23 -21.98
CA ARG A 38 5.15 5.50 -23.26
C ARG A 38 4.21 4.30 -23.21
N VAL A 39 4.26 3.55 -22.13
CA VAL A 39 3.39 2.39 -21.87
C VAL A 39 1.92 2.80 -21.83
N GLU A 40 1.60 3.87 -21.11
CA GLU A 40 0.24 4.41 -21.00
C GLU A 40 -0.33 4.76 -22.38
N ARG A 41 0.44 5.45 -23.21
CA ARG A 41 0.07 5.79 -24.60
C ARG A 41 -0.05 4.57 -25.51
N ALA A 42 0.68 3.50 -25.25
CA ALA A 42 0.57 2.26 -26.03
C ALA A 42 -0.73 1.52 -25.68
N LEU A 43 -1.02 1.38 -24.38
CA LEU A 43 -2.24 0.74 -23.88
C LEU A 43 -3.50 1.53 -24.24
N ALA A 44 -3.47 2.86 -24.18
CA ALA A 44 -4.61 3.70 -24.53
C ALA A 44 -5.02 3.62 -26.02
N LYS A 45 -4.14 3.09 -26.89
CA LYS A 45 -4.43 2.87 -28.32
C LYS A 45 -5.05 1.50 -28.60
N VAL A 46 -5.11 0.61 -27.61
CA VAL A 46 -5.68 -0.73 -27.79
C VAL A 46 -7.20 -0.62 -27.93
N PRO A 47 -7.81 -1.23 -28.95
CA PRO A 47 -9.26 -1.23 -29.12
C PRO A 47 -9.99 -1.81 -27.90
N GLY A 48 -11.01 -1.10 -27.42
CA GLY A 48 -11.81 -1.51 -26.27
C GLY A 48 -11.25 -1.06 -24.92
N VAL A 49 -10.11 -0.36 -24.88
CA VAL A 49 -9.64 0.33 -23.66
C VAL A 49 -10.41 1.63 -23.45
N ASN A 50 -11.02 1.77 -22.28
CA ASN A 50 -11.75 2.96 -21.84
C ASN A 50 -10.83 3.91 -21.06
N SER A 51 -10.00 3.36 -20.18
CA SER A 51 -9.12 4.14 -19.29
C SER A 51 -7.81 3.39 -19.06
N VAL A 52 -6.71 4.12 -18.88
CA VAL A 52 -5.41 3.57 -18.49
C VAL A 52 -4.81 4.46 -17.42
N THR A 53 -4.19 3.87 -16.41
CA THR A 53 -3.35 4.59 -15.45
C THR A 53 -2.12 3.76 -15.16
N VAL A 54 -0.93 4.35 -15.31
CA VAL A 54 0.34 3.68 -15.01
C VAL A 54 0.95 4.27 -13.76
N ASN A 55 1.30 3.40 -12.80
CA ASN A 55 1.99 3.77 -11.59
C ASN A 55 3.43 3.24 -11.64
N LEU A 56 4.38 4.16 -11.77
CA LEU A 56 5.81 3.82 -11.82
C LEU A 56 6.34 3.31 -10.48
N ALA A 57 5.81 3.79 -9.35
CA ALA A 57 6.33 3.46 -8.03
C ALA A 57 6.12 1.98 -7.66
N ASN A 58 5.11 1.34 -8.25
CA ASN A 58 4.82 -0.08 -8.07
C ASN A 58 4.95 -0.90 -9.37
N GLU A 59 5.41 -0.28 -10.46
CA GLU A 59 5.58 -0.91 -11.78
C GLU A 59 4.31 -1.58 -12.32
N ARG A 60 3.13 -0.94 -12.15
CA ARG A 60 1.84 -1.50 -12.62
C ARG A 60 1.07 -0.56 -13.55
N ALA A 61 0.36 -1.14 -14.50
CA ALA A 61 -0.66 -0.48 -15.30
C ALA A 61 -2.06 -1.01 -14.94
N HIS A 62 -2.97 -0.10 -14.67
CA HIS A 62 -4.38 -0.35 -14.47
C HIS A 62 -5.12 0.01 -15.75
N VAL A 63 -5.86 -0.93 -16.33
CA VAL A 63 -6.52 -0.76 -17.62
C VAL A 63 -7.99 -1.15 -17.51
N ASP A 64 -8.88 -0.18 -17.74
CA ASP A 64 -10.31 -0.46 -17.85
C ASP A 64 -10.68 -0.72 -19.30
N THR A 65 -11.36 -1.83 -19.55
CA THR A 65 -11.78 -2.26 -20.89
C THR A 65 -13.26 -2.53 -20.96
N ALA A 66 -13.83 -2.48 -22.15
CA ALA A 66 -15.15 -3.05 -22.40
C ALA A 66 -15.10 -4.59 -22.25
N ALA A 67 -16.22 -5.21 -21.85
CA ALA A 67 -16.34 -6.64 -21.49
C ALA A 67 -15.79 -7.70 -22.47
N GLN A 68 -15.29 -7.34 -23.65
CA GLN A 68 -14.79 -8.26 -24.67
C GLN A 68 -13.33 -8.01 -25.11
N THR A 69 -12.53 -7.24 -24.37
CA THR A 69 -11.11 -7.08 -24.74
C THR A 69 -10.28 -8.29 -24.30
N ASP A 70 -9.56 -8.88 -25.25
CA ASP A 70 -8.62 -9.97 -25.00
C ASP A 70 -7.39 -9.48 -24.20
N PRO A 71 -7.13 -10.06 -23.02
CA PRO A 71 -5.97 -9.71 -22.19
C PRO A 71 -4.62 -9.83 -22.90
N GLN A 72 -4.47 -10.76 -23.86
CA GLN A 72 -3.22 -10.94 -24.61
C GLN A 72 -2.92 -9.72 -25.49
N THR A 73 -3.96 -9.04 -26.00
CA THR A 73 -3.79 -7.83 -26.82
C THR A 73 -3.17 -6.69 -26.00
N LEU A 74 -3.45 -6.62 -24.69
CA LEU A 74 -2.83 -5.65 -23.78
C LEU A 74 -1.36 -5.97 -23.53
N ILE A 75 -1.03 -7.25 -23.28
CA ILE A 75 0.37 -7.69 -23.12
C ILE A 75 1.17 -7.38 -24.38
N ASP A 76 0.62 -7.67 -25.56
CA ASP A 76 1.25 -7.41 -26.85
C ASP A 76 1.49 -5.91 -27.10
N ALA A 77 0.58 -5.05 -26.66
CA ALA A 77 0.79 -3.61 -26.77
C ALA A 77 1.96 -3.13 -25.90
N VAL A 78 2.11 -3.71 -24.70
CA VAL A 78 3.24 -3.41 -23.80
C VAL A 78 4.56 -3.99 -24.35
N SER A 79 4.53 -5.20 -24.91
CA SER A 79 5.71 -5.83 -25.52
C SER A 79 6.21 -5.06 -26.74
N ARG A 80 5.29 -4.57 -27.59
CA ARG A 80 5.62 -3.67 -28.72
C ARG A 80 6.17 -2.32 -28.26
N ALA A 81 5.82 -1.86 -27.06
CA ALA A 81 6.40 -0.66 -26.45
C ALA A 81 7.82 -0.89 -25.89
N GLY A 82 8.27 -2.16 -25.83
CA GLY A 82 9.60 -2.57 -25.38
C GLY A 82 9.65 -3.04 -23.92
N TYR A 83 8.52 -3.40 -23.32
CA TYR A 83 8.42 -3.80 -21.91
C TYR A 83 7.75 -5.15 -21.75
N SER A 84 7.95 -5.84 -20.64
CA SER A 84 7.30 -7.13 -20.37
C SER A 84 6.10 -6.92 -19.46
N ALA A 85 4.93 -7.44 -19.83
CA ALA A 85 3.73 -7.42 -19.00
C ALA A 85 3.25 -8.83 -18.69
N THR A 86 2.64 -9.01 -17.52
CA THR A 86 1.96 -10.25 -17.12
C THR A 86 0.51 -9.96 -16.72
N LEU A 87 -0.36 -10.96 -16.76
CA LEU A 87 -1.71 -10.83 -16.24
C LEU A 87 -1.76 -11.31 -14.80
N VAL A 88 -2.35 -10.49 -13.94
CA VAL A 88 -2.80 -10.95 -12.64
C VAL A 88 -4.26 -11.37 -12.78
N GLU A 89 -4.47 -12.63 -13.15
CA GLU A 89 -5.82 -13.22 -13.20
C GLU A 89 -6.49 -13.27 -11.81
N ASP A 90 -5.74 -13.17 -10.71
CA ASP A 90 -6.26 -13.34 -9.35
C ASP A 90 -6.31 -12.03 -8.54
N ARG A 91 -7.21 -11.10 -8.93
CA ARG A 91 -7.57 -9.95 -8.07
C ARG A 91 -7.99 -10.39 -6.65
N HIS A 92 -8.63 -11.56 -6.52
CA HIS A 92 -9.02 -12.13 -5.23
C HIS A 92 -7.81 -12.63 -4.43
N ALA A 93 -6.85 -13.31 -5.05
CA ALA A 93 -5.65 -13.75 -4.34
C ALA A 93 -4.74 -12.57 -3.95
N GLU A 94 -4.62 -11.54 -4.77
CA GLU A 94 -3.90 -10.31 -4.40
C GLU A 94 -4.58 -9.52 -3.28
N ALA A 95 -5.92 -9.43 -3.31
CA ALA A 95 -6.68 -8.80 -2.23
C ALA A 95 -6.51 -9.56 -0.91
N ASP A 96 -6.55 -10.90 -0.95
CA ASP A 96 -6.31 -11.76 0.21
C ASP A 96 -4.86 -11.64 0.71
N GLN A 97 -3.88 -11.59 -0.19
CA GLN A 97 -2.47 -11.40 0.17
C GLN A 97 -2.22 -10.02 0.79
N LYS A 98 -2.78 -8.94 0.22
CA LYS A 98 -2.73 -7.59 0.80
C LYS A 98 -3.44 -7.53 2.15
N ALA A 99 -4.61 -8.15 2.28
CA ALA A 99 -5.35 -8.20 3.54
C ALA A 99 -4.54 -8.94 4.62
N ARG A 100 -3.91 -10.06 4.30
CA ARG A 100 -3.02 -10.81 5.20
C ARG A 100 -1.78 -10.01 5.59
N HIS A 101 -1.16 -9.30 4.65
CA HIS A 101 0.00 -8.45 4.93
C HIS A 101 -0.35 -7.32 5.89
N LEU A 102 -1.44 -6.60 5.62
CA LEU A 102 -1.95 -5.54 6.51
C LEU A 102 -2.34 -6.09 7.88
N HIS A 103 -2.94 -7.28 7.94
CA HIS A 103 -3.30 -7.93 9.20
C HIS A 103 -2.06 -8.24 10.05
N ASN A 104 -1.00 -8.78 9.45
CA ASN A 104 0.26 -9.07 10.14
C ASN A 104 0.96 -7.80 10.61
N GLU A 105 1.00 -6.75 9.79
CA GLU A 105 1.56 -5.46 10.20
C GLU A 105 0.75 -4.83 11.34
N ARG A 106 -0.59 -4.91 11.28
CA ARG A 106 -1.47 -4.45 12.35
C ARG A 106 -1.24 -5.22 13.64
N TRP A 107 -1.07 -6.54 13.59
CA TRP A 107 -0.75 -7.31 14.79
C TRP A 107 0.62 -6.97 15.37
N ALA A 108 1.63 -6.78 14.52
CA ALA A 108 2.94 -6.32 14.97
C ALA A 108 2.87 -4.94 15.65
N LEU A 109 2.07 -4.03 15.10
CA LEU A 109 1.82 -2.71 15.69
C LEU A 109 1.07 -2.82 17.03
N LEU A 110 0.02 -3.64 17.09
CA LEU A 110 -0.74 -3.87 18.32
C LEU A 110 0.14 -4.49 19.41
N LEU A 111 0.99 -5.45 19.07
CA LEU A 111 1.97 -6.04 19.99
C LEU A 111 3.00 -5.01 20.46
N ALA A 112 3.49 -4.15 19.56
CA ALA A 112 4.40 -3.06 19.92
C ALA A 112 3.77 -2.09 20.92
N ILE A 113 2.53 -1.66 20.65
CA ILE A 113 1.77 -0.79 21.55
C ILE A 113 1.54 -1.48 22.89
N ALA A 114 1.12 -2.75 22.90
CA ALA A 114 0.87 -3.50 24.12
C ALA A 114 2.12 -3.64 24.99
N LEU A 115 3.30 -3.86 24.40
CA LEU A 115 4.57 -3.92 25.15
C LEU A 115 5.04 -2.54 25.62
N ALA A 116 4.80 -1.48 24.83
CA ALA A 116 5.20 -0.12 25.18
C ALA A 116 4.28 0.53 26.23
N LEU A 117 3.00 0.16 26.26
CA LEU A 117 1.99 0.71 27.16
C LEU A 117 2.41 0.66 28.65
N PRO A 118 2.86 -0.46 29.22
CA PRO A 118 3.28 -0.51 30.62
C PRO A 118 4.54 0.32 30.93
N LEU A 119 5.38 0.60 29.92
CA LEU A 119 6.54 1.49 30.06
C LEU A 119 6.12 2.97 30.11
N ILE A 120 5.15 3.35 29.28
CA ILE A 120 4.68 4.74 29.15
C ILE A 120 3.62 5.09 30.21
N ALA A 121 2.85 4.10 30.69
CA ALA A 121 1.76 4.30 31.63
C ALA A 121 2.17 5.05 32.91
N PRO A 122 3.26 4.72 33.61
CA PRO A 122 3.73 5.49 34.77
C PRO A 122 3.87 6.99 34.51
N MET A 123 4.39 7.38 33.34
CA MET A 123 4.55 8.78 32.94
C MET A 123 3.21 9.49 32.77
N LEU A 124 2.19 8.80 32.26
CA LEU A 124 0.82 9.34 32.11
C LEU A 124 0.05 9.40 33.44
N LEU A 125 0.30 8.45 34.35
CA LEU A 125 -0.43 8.31 35.61
C LEU A 125 0.13 9.20 36.73
N THR A 126 1.40 9.60 36.64
CA THR A 126 2.05 10.46 37.64
C THR A 126 1.30 11.79 37.91
N PRO A 127 0.82 12.57 36.91
CA PRO A 127 0.04 13.80 37.19
C PRO A 127 -1.33 13.55 37.83
N LEU A 128 -1.83 12.30 37.82
CA LEU A 128 -3.07 11.89 38.50
C LEU A 128 -2.83 11.47 39.95
N GLY A 129 -1.60 11.61 40.47
CA GLY A 129 -1.23 11.25 41.85
C GLY A 129 -0.89 9.77 42.05
N VAL A 130 -0.82 8.98 40.97
CA VAL A 130 -0.46 7.56 41.04
C VAL A 130 1.04 7.40 40.76
N HIS A 131 1.82 7.19 41.83
CA HIS A 131 3.27 6.99 41.76
C HIS A 131 3.64 5.51 41.61
N TRP A 132 3.10 4.88 40.57
CA TRP A 132 3.41 3.50 40.23
C TRP A 132 4.63 3.44 39.32
N MET A 133 5.78 2.99 39.81
CA MET A 133 6.99 2.83 39.02
C MET A 133 7.38 1.36 38.93
N LEU A 134 7.56 0.86 37.71
CA LEU A 134 8.13 -0.48 37.53
C LEU A 134 9.59 -0.49 38.01
N PRO A 135 10.06 -1.57 38.65
CA PRO A 135 11.46 -1.68 39.02
C PRO A 135 12.35 -1.67 37.77
N ALA A 136 13.55 -1.09 37.87
CA ALA A 136 14.43 -0.83 36.72
C ALA A 136 14.72 -2.08 35.87
N TRP A 137 14.87 -3.25 36.49
CA TRP A 137 15.10 -4.51 35.78
C TRP A 137 13.90 -4.91 34.91
N ALA A 138 12.67 -4.62 35.34
CA ALA A 138 11.46 -4.94 34.59
C ALA A 138 11.30 -4.00 33.39
N GLN A 139 11.64 -2.72 33.56
CA GLN A 139 11.68 -1.76 32.47
C GLN A 139 12.70 -2.18 31.41
N PHE A 140 13.90 -2.57 31.82
CA PHE A 140 14.94 -3.07 30.92
C PHE A 140 14.48 -4.35 30.19
N ALA A 141 13.95 -5.34 30.92
CA ALA A 141 13.47 -6.59 30.35
C ALA A 141 12.33 -6.41 29.33
N LEU A 142 11.44 -5.43 29.53
CA LEU A 142 10.38 -5.07 28.59
C LEU A 142 10.93 -4.27 27.40
N ALA A 143 11.90 -3.39 27.61
CA ALA A 143 12.51 -2.57 26.58
C ALA A 143 13.36 -3.38 25.60
N THR A 144 14.10 -4.39 26.07
CA THR A 144 14.99 -5.21 25.23
C THR A 144 14.29 -5.83 24.00
N PRO A 145 13.17 -6.55 24.12
CA PRO A 145 12.49 -7.11 22.95
C PRO A 145 11.91 -6.02 22.04
N VAL A 146 11.42 -4.90 22.58
CA VAL A 146 10.94 -3.78 21.76
C VAL A 146 12.09 -3.18 20.93
N GLN A 147 13.22 -2.91 21.57
CA GLN A 147 14.39 -2.28 20.96
C GLN A 147 15.06 -3.20 19.93
N PHE A 148 15.37 -4.44 20.31
CA PHE A 148 16.22 -5.31 19.52
C PHE A 148 15.46 -6.32 18.65
N VAL A 149 14.20 -6.64 18.95
CA VAL A 149 13.40 -7.55 18.11
C VAL A 149 12.48 -6.75 17.19
N LEU A 150 11.60 -5.92 17.74
CA LEU A 150 10.69 -5.11 16.91
C LEU A 150 11.42 -3.99 16.16
N GLY A 151 12.46 -3.42 16.79
CA GLY A 151 13.31 -2.38 16.23
C GLY A 151 14.43 -2.88 15.30
N ALA A 152 14.68 -4.19 15.22
CA ALA A 152 15.77 -4.79 14.42
C ALA A 152 15.81 -4.29 12.97
N ARG A 153 14.63 -4.09 12.37
CA ARG A 153 14.50 -3.61 10.99
C ARG A 153 15.19 -2.27 10.75
N PHE A 154 15.12 -1.36 11.74
CA PHE A 154 15.72 -0.03 11.66
C PHE A 154 17.24 -0.12 11.70
N TYR A 155 17.79 -0.99 12.56
CA TYR A 155 19.23 -1.25 12.61
C TYR A 155 19.77 -1.85 11.30
N VAL A 156 19.05 -2.80 10.71
CA VAL A 156 19.44 -3.41 9.44
C VAL A 156 19.40 -2.38 8.30
N ALA A 157 18.34 -1.56 8.24
CA ALA A 157 18.21 -0.50 7.25
C ALA A 157 19.29 0.58 7.41
N ALA A 158 19.53 1.03 8.64
CA ALA A 158 20.60 1.97 8.99
C ALA A 158 21.98 1.45 8.57
N TRP A 159 22.30 0.19 8.86
CA TRP A 159 23.58 -0.41 8.49
C TRP A 159 23.79 -0.48 6.97
N LYS A 160 22.72 -0.75 6.21
CA LYS A 160 22.77 -0.70 4.75
C LYS A 160 22.99 0.72 4.25
N ALA A 161 22.33 1.73 4.83
CA ALA A 161 22.49 3.13 4.47
C ALA A 161 23.92 3.64 4.71
N VAL A 162 24.50 3.33 5.88
CA VAL A 162 25.89 3.67 6.20
C VAL A 162 26.87 3.03 5.23
N ARG A 163 26.69 1.74 4.90
CA ARG A 163 27.53 1.07 3.89
C ARG A 163 27.40 1.68 2.50
N ALA A 164 26.28 2.29 2.18
CA ALA A 164 26.06 3.02 0.93
C ALA A 164 26.54 4.49 0.98
N GLY A 165 27.08 4.95 2.12
CA GLY A 165 27.51 6.35 2.30
C GLY A 165 26.35 7.34 2.36
N ALA A 166 25.13 6.89 2.62
CA ALA A 166 23.93 7.72 2.63
C ALA A 166 23.32 7.82 4.04
N GLY A 167 22.71 8.97 4.34
CA GLY A 167 21.88 9.15 5.53
C GLY A 167 20.40 8.90 5.22
N ASN A 168 19.72 8.12 6.06
CA ASN A 168 18.27 7.88 5.97
C ASN A 168 17.58 8.05 7.33
N MET A 169 16.24 8.04 7.34
CA MET A 169 15.44 8.17 8.56
C MET A 169 15.73 7.05 9.57
N ASP A 170 15.92 5.82 9.08
CA ASP A 170 16.18 4.65 9.93
C ASP A 170 17.49 4.79 10.72
N LEU A 171 18.50 5.44 10.14
CA LEU A 171 19.77 5.74 10.82
C LEU A 171 19.57 6.66 12.01
N LEU A 172 18.75 7.71 11.88
CA LEU A 172 18.45 8.62 12.98
C LEU A 172 17.70 7.90 14.11
N VAL A 173 16.72 7.07 13.76
CA VAL A 173 15.96 6.28 14.74
C VAL A 173 16.87 5.28 15.46
N ALA A 174 17.73 4.57 14.74
CA ALA A 174 18.65 3.61 15.32
C ALA A 174 19.64 4.28 16.28
N ILE A 175 20.22 5.43 15.91
CA ILE A 175 21.14 6.18 16.79
C ILE A 175 20.40 6.70 18.02
N GLY A 176 19.24 7.35 17.83
CA GLY A 176 18.49 7.97 18.94
C GLY A 176 17.99 6.97 19.97
N THR A 177 17.44 5.85 19.52
CA THR A 177 16.94 4.80 20.42
C THR A 177 18.07 4.04 21.11
N SER A 178 19.22 3.83 20.44
CA SER A 178 20.41 3.23 21.07
C SER A 178 21.04 4.12 22.12
N ALA A 179 20.98 5.45 21.96
CA ALA A 179 21.53 6.38 22.94
C ALA A 179 20.64 6.51 24.19
N GLY A 180 19.34 6.27 24.06
CA GLY A 180 18.38 6.28 25.16
C GLY A 180 18.23 4.96 25.91
N TYR A 181 18.72 3.85 25.34
CA TYR A 181 18.75 2.52 25.95
C TYR A 181 20.04 2.32 26.75
#